data_AF-A0AAJ2JRJ8-F1
#
_entry.id   AF-A0AAJ2JRJ8-F1
#
_cell.length_a   1.000
_cell.length_b   1.000
_cell.length_c   1.000
_cell.angle_alpha   90.00
_cell.angle_beta   90.00
_cell.angle_gamma   90.00
#
_symmetry.space_group_name_H-M   'P 1'
#
loop_
_entity.id
_entity.type
_entity.pdbx_description
1 polymer ?
#
loop_
_entity_poly.entity_id
_entity_poly.type
_entity_poly.pdbx_seq_one_letter_code
_entity_poly.pdbx_strand_id
1 'polypeptide(L)'
;MKWLLLALIITTLVLPVIAIAQMQQGEVSVTQRTVVTPPSIPPSEENETDEAIMLREREKVAWMEMKNLRNCKVDSDCVTIICPMVIGRDTPMCVGGVCICGPGRNPKYTINETKIAICSEIRERIRNMTEMIKEEKNETMMQEMLRELVRLREEHKDCFPRPVNPVPIIAIESKIKKAQALDEFLDEMKNLREEMLNNITSQNLTGRELAQVVKEYNEKRKELVKEFVQRIHEINMERMEEIKEVVVARHVKWENETLFNVTRIVVTVNGKNITIEPGDNVTISVGGVVVKSIIPLKVKNNTIEDADTNQTIRETPDRIKAKIREQIREMKLERKGNKPVYVVSAAKQGRLLGVIPINVSVNYEISATDGSTIAINRPWWSFLVFG
;
A
#
# COMPACT_ATOMS: atom_id res chain seq x y z
N MET A 1 -49.23 -5.15 -47.15
CA MET A 1 -48.56 -5.33 -45.84
C MET A 1 -47.05 -5.61 -45.89
N LYS A 2 -46.41 -5.86 -47.05
CA LYS A 2 -44.93 -6.01 -47.13
C LYS A 2 -44.15 -4.69 -47.35
N TRP A 3 -44.81 -3.62 -47.75
CA TRP A 3 -44.17 -2.31 -48.00
C TRP A 3 -44.07 -1.40 -46.76
N LEU A 4 -44.83 -1.68 -45.69
CA LEU A 4 -44.78 -0.91 -44.45
C LEU A 4 -43.63 -1.33 -43.52
N LEU A 5 -43.12 -2.56 -43.66
CA LEU A 5 -41.99 -3.05 -42.86
C LEU A 5 -40.63 -2.54 -43.37
N LEU A 6 -40.50 -2.23 -44.66
CA LEU A 6 -39.25 -1.72 -45.25
C LEU A 6 -39.03 -0.23 -44.97
N ALA A 7 -40.11 0.55 -44.81
CA ALA A 7 -40.03 1.97 -44.48
C ALA A 7 -39.62 2.24 -43.01
N LEU A 8 -39.83 1.28 -42.10
CA LEU A 8 -39.48 1.40 -40.68
C LEU A 8 -38.01 1.03 -40.37
N ILE A 9 -37.36 0.28 -41.25
CA ILE A 9 -35.94 -0.10 -41.10
C ILE A 9 -35.01 1.00 -41.63
N ILE A 10 -35.45 1.81 -42.60
CA ILE A 10 -34.62 2.89 -43.18
C ILE A 10 -34.61 4.15 -42.27
N THR A 11 -35.65 4.39 -41.49
CA THR A 11 -35.72 5.56 -40.58
C THR A 11 -34.97 5.37 -39.25
N THR A 12 -34.60 4.15 -38.88
CA THR A 12 -33.87 3.86 -37.63
C THR A 12 -32.35 3.74 -37.80
N LEU A 13 -31.83 3.78 -39.04
CA LEU A 13 -30.40 3.59 -39.32
C LEU A 13 -29.68 4.83 -39.90
N VAL A 14 -30.34 5.98 -40.03
CA VAL A 14 -29.76 7.20 -40.66
C VAL A 14 -29.66 8.42 -39.73
N LEU A 15 -29.95 8.30 -38.44
CA LEU A 15 -29.74 9.36 -37.44
C LEU A 15 -29.07 8.72 -36.21
N PRO A 16 -27.75 8.91 -35.95
CA PRO A 16 -27.10 10.21 -35.83
C PRO A 16 -25.66 10.24 -36.43
N VAL A 17 -25.46 10.91 -37.57
CA VAL A 17 -24.10 11.21 -38.10
C VAL A 17 -23.85 12.73 -38.25
N ILE A 18 -24.79 13.58 -37.84
CA ILE A 18 -24.67 15.04 -37.96
C ILE A 18 -24.77 15.68 -36.57
N ALA A 19 -23.72 15.53 -35.76
CA ALA A 19 -23.60 16.28 -34.50
C ALA A 19 -22.16 16.38 -33.93
N ILE A 20 -21.09 16.24 -34.74
CA ILE A 20 -19.71 16.56 -34.28
C ILE A 20 -18.90 17.15 -35.45
N ALA A 21 -19.26 18.35 -35.88
CA ALA A 21 -18.43 19.17 -36.75
C ALA A 21 -18.77 20.65 -36.53
N GLN A 22 -18.44 21.19 -35.35
CA GLN A 22 -18.26 22.64 -35.11
C GLN A 22 -17.97 22.91 -33.63
N MET A 23 -16.69 22.90 -33.25
CA MET A 23 -16.07 23.57 -32.09
C MET A 23 -14.54 23.41 -32.31
N GLN A 24 -13.65 24.39 -32.32
CA GLN A 24 -13.68 25.83 -32.16
C GLN A 24 -12.40 26.34 -32.86
N GLN A 25 -12.53 27.29 -33.78
CA GLN A 25 -11.43 28.21 -34.09
C GLN A 25 -11.38 29.20 -32.94
N GLY A 26 -10.32 29.14 -32.13
CA GLY A 26 -10.04 30.15 -31.12
C GLY A 26 -9.37 31.35 -31.77
N GLU A 27 -10.11 32.46 -31.87
CA GLU A 27 -9.56 33.77 -32.18
C GLU A 27 -8.62 34.21 -31.07
N VAL A 28 -7.40 34.61 -31.47
CA VAL A 28 -6.43 35.28 -30.61
C VAL A 28 -6.84 36.74 -30.47
N SER A 29 -7.56 37.08 -29.39
CA SER A 29 -7.77 38.47 -29.00
C SER A 29 -6.61 38.94 -28.12
N VAL A 30 -5.83 39.88 -28.66
CA VAL A 30 -4.78 40.62 -27.96
C VAL A 30 -5.44 41.57 -26.95
N THR A 31 -5.34 41.27 -25.66
CA THR A 31 -5.81 42.15 -24.59
C THR A 31 -4.67 43.06 -24.14
N GLN A 32 -4.87 44.37 -24.25
CA GLN A 32 -3.94 45.40 -23.80
C GLN A 32 -3.72 45.35 -22.28
N ARG A 33 -2.46 45.52 -21.86
CA ARG A 33 -2.04 45.74 -20.48
C ARG A 33 -2.75 46.96 -19.89
N THR A 34 -3.59 46.75 -18.89
CA THR A 34 -4.02 47.79 -17.95
C THR A 34 -3.08 47.76 -16.74
N VAL A 35 -2.41 48.88 -16.49
CA VAL A 35 -1.59 49.12 -15.30
C VAL A 35 -2.52 49.26 -14.10
N VAL A 36 -2.45 48.30 -13.17
CA VAL A 36 -3.19 48.34 -11.90
C VAL A 36 -2.24 48.85 -10.82
N THR A 37 -2.59 49.99 -10.23
CA THR A 37 -1.96 50.59 -9.06
C THR A 37 -2.20 49.72 -7.82
N PRO A 38 -1.20 49.47 -6.95
CA PRO A 38 -1.39 48.63 -5.78
C PRO A 38 -2.19 49.34 -4.67
N PRO A 39 -3.13 48.65 -4.00
CA PRO A 39 -3.80 49.20 -2.83
C PRO A 39 -2.90 49.12 -1.58
N SER A 40 -2.96 50.18 -0.78
CA SER A 40 -2.30 50.34 0.51
C SER A 40 -2.75 49.30 1.53
N ILE A 41 -1.78 48.62 2.15
CA ILE A 41 -1.94 47.62 3.20
C ILE A 41 -2.18 48.33 4.55
N PRO A 42 -3.27 48.05 5.28
CA PRO A 42 -3.44 48.50 6.67
C PRO A 42 -2.62 47.63 7.64
N PRO A 43 -2.26 48.15 8.83
CA PRO A 43 -1.33 47.50 9.74
C PRO A 43 -1.91 46.20 10.32
N SER A 44 -1.08 45.17 10.32
CA SER A 44 -1.35 43.83 10.83
C SER A 44 -1.52 43.84 12.35
N GLU A 45 -2.69 43.41 12.83
CA GLU A 45 -2.86 42.89 14.19
C GLU A 45 -2.08 41.58 14.32
N GLU A 46 -1.30 41.47 15.40
CA GLU A 46 -0.52 40.31 15.78
C GLU A 46 -1.46 39.14 16.13
N ASN A 47 -1.87 38.38 15.11
CA ASN A 47 -2.46 37.06 15.30
C ASN A 47 -1.34 36.09 15.72
N GLU A 48 -1.33 35.74 17.01
CA GLU A 48 -0.62 34.58 17.54
C GLU A 48 -1.07 33.37 16.69
N THR A 49 -0.17 32.89 15.84
CA THR A 49 -0.49 31.92 14.79
C THR A 49 -1.06 30.64 15.40
N ASP A 50 -2.10 30.08 14.79
CA ASP A 50 -2.73 28.79 15.16
C ASP A 50 -1.71 27.65 15.32
N GLU A 51 -0.51 27.79 14.73
CA GLU A 51 0.64 26.90 14.87
C GLU A 51 1.21 26.87 16.31
N ALA A 52 1.30 28.02 16.98
CA ALA A 52 1.81 28.10 18.36
C ALA A 52 0.84 27.47 19.37
N ILE A 53 -0.47 27.59 19.10
CA ILE A 53 -1.52 26.94 19.90
C ILE A 53 -1.49 25.42 19.69
N MET A 54 -1.39 24.96 18.44
CA MET A 54 -1.24 23.53 18.13
C MET A 54 0.04 22.91 18.73
N LEU A 55 1.16 23.64 18.77
CA LEU A 55 2.41 23.17 19.37
C LEU A 55 2.28 23.04 20.90
N ARG A 56 1.68 24.02 21.58
CA ARG A 56 1.39 23.90 23.04
C ARG A 56 0.43 22.76 23.37
N GLU A 57 -0.56 22.49 22.52
CA GLU A 57 -1.48 21.36 22.73
C GLU A 57 -0.80 20.00 22.49
N ARG A 58 0.06 19.89 21.46
CA ARG A 58 0.87 18.67 21.25
C ARG A 58 1.83 18.40 22.41
N GLU A 59 2.47 19.43 22.96
CA GLU A 59 3.32 19.29 24.14
C GLU A 59 2.52 18.84 25.37
N LYS A 60 1.31 19.39 25.59
CA LYS A 60 0.43 18.96 26.70
C LYS A 60 -0.06 17.52 26.56
N VAL A 61 -0.41 17.07 25.35
CA VAL A 61 -0.82 15.68 25.10
C VAL A 61 0.34 14.72 25.30
N ALA A 62 1.54 15.05 24.81
CA ALA A 62 2.74 14.26 25.04
C ALA A 62 3.12 14.18 26.53
N TRP A 63 2.95 15.28 27.28
CA TRP A 63 3.17 15.31 28.72
C TRP A 63 2.12 14.52 29.51
N MET A 64 0.86 14.50 29.06
CA MET A 64 -0.19 13.70 29.70
C MET A 64 -0.08 12.20 29.39
N GLU A 65 0.35 11.82 28.18
CA GLU A 65 0.67 10.41 27.86
C GLU A 65 1.89 9.92 28.64
N MET A 66 2.89 10.77 28.88
CA MET A 66 4.01 10.45 29.78
C MET A 66 3.57 10.26 31.24
N LYS A 67 2.42 10.81 31.66
CA LYS A 67 1.89 10.67 33.03
C LYS A 67 1.11 9.38 33.28
N ASN A 68 0.85 8.55 32.26
CA ASN A 68 0.52 7.13 32.44
C ASN A 68 1.78 6.34 32.80
N LEU A 69 2.48 6.81 33.82
CA LEU A 69 3.63 6.16 34.42
C LEU A 69 3.16 4.81 34.92
N ARG A 70 3.61 3.75 34.24
CA ARG A 70 3.33 2.38 34.65
C ARG A 70 3.81 2.23 36.10
N ASN A 71 2.87 1.91 36.99
CA ASN A 71 3.23 1.48 38.32
C ASN A 71 4.17 0.28 38.19
N CYS A 72 5.34 0.36 38.80
CA CYS A 72 6.34 -0.69 38.79
C CYS A 72 6.62 -1.15 40.20
N LYS A 73 7.04 -2.40 40.36
CA LYS A 73 7.58 -2.93 41.61
C LYS A 73 9.07 -3.19 41.50
N VAL A 74 9.56 -3.47 40.29
CA VAL A 74 10.96 -3.77 39.98
C VAL A 74 11.37 -3.11 38.65
N ASP A 75 12.67 -2.91 38.44
CA ASP A 75 13.21 -2.26 37.22
C ASP A 75 12.80 -2.99 35.93
N SER A 76 12.59 -4.31 35.99
CA SER A 76 12.14 -5.11 34.83
C SER A 76 10.74 -4.75 34.34
N ASP A 77 9.89 -4.16 35.19
CA ASP A 77 8.54 -3.72 34.80
C ASP A 77 8.60 -2.50 33.87
N CYS A 78 9.75 -1.81 33.85
CA CYS A 78 9.97 -0.58 33.09
C CYS A 78 10.63 -0.79 31.72
N VAL A 79 10.95 -2.03 31.33
CA VAL A 79 11.69 -2.38 30.09
C VAL A 79 11.00 -1.87 28.81
N THR A 80 9.70 -1.62 28.86
CA THR A 80 8.94 -1.07 27.72
C THR A 80 9.10 0.44 27.52
N ILE A 81 9.71 1.17 28.46
CA ILE A 81 9.96 2.61 28.33
C ILE A 81 11.25 2.83 27.54
N ILE A 82 11.15 3.63 26.47
CA ILE A 82 12.31 4.06 25.68
C ILE A 82 12.87 5.31 26.33
N CYS A 83 14.04 5.20 26.97
CA CYS A 83 14.71 6.35 27.56
C CYS A 83 15.44 7.17 26.49
N PRO A 84 15.21 8.49 26.40
CA PRO A 84 15.99 9.35 25.53
C PRO A 84 17.45 9.35 26.02
N MET A 85 18.39 9.00 25.14
CA MET A 85 19.83 9.02 25.45
C MET A 85 20.33 10.46 25.56
N VAL A 86 19.99 11.17 26.63
CA VAL A 86 20.49 12.54 26.86
C VAL A 86 21.95 12.49 27.36
N ILE A 87 22.34 11.42 28.07
CA ILE A 87 23.72 11.21 28.57
C ILE A 87 24.25 9.78 28.29
N GLY A 88 23.72 9.11 27.27
CA GLY A 88 24.23 7.82 26.77
C GLY A 88 24.17 6.61 27.72
N ARG A 89 23.59 6.73 28.92
CA ARG A 89 23.49 5.63 29.91
C ARG A 89 22.16 5.57 30.67
N ASP A 90 21.15 6.33 30.25
CA ASP A 90 19.86 6.30 30.94
C ASP A 90 19.13 5.00 30.63
N THR A 91 18.83 4.25 31.69
CA THR A 91 18.06 3.01 31.61
C THR A 91 16.74 3.19 32.36
N PRO A 92 15.65 2.57 31.88
CA PRO A 92 14.38 2.64 32.58
C PRO A 92 14.49 1.85 33.89
N MET A 93 14.10 2.49 34.99
CA MET A 93 14.19 1.93 36.34
C MET A 93 12.96 2.29 37.17
N CYS A 94 12.68 1.47 38.17
CA CYS A 94 11.56 1.68 39.07
C CYS A 94 12.00 2.45 40.32
N VAL A 95 11.57 3.70 40.44
CA VAL A 95 11.88 4.54 41.60
C VAL A 95 10.58 5.04 42.21
N GLY A 96 10.33 4.67 43.46
CA GLY A 96 9.10 5.08 44.16
C GLY A 96 7.80 4.53 43.54
N GLY A 97 7.86 3.37 42.89
CA GLY A 97 6.70 2.78 42.21
C GLY A 97 6.44 3.33 40.81
N VAL A 98 7.33 4.21 40.32
CA VAL A 98 7.19 4.90 39.04
C VAL A 98 8.39 4.57 38.15
N CYS A 99 8.14 4.22 36.90
CA CYS A 99 9.21 4.03 35.93
C CYS A 99 9.79 5.37 35.49
N ILE A 100 11.07 5.60 35.77
CA ILE A 100 11.82 6.79 35.35
C ILE A 100 13.03 6.37 34.51
N CYS A 101 13.55 7.29 33.70
CA CYS A 101 14.84 7.15 33.05
C CYS A 101 15.91 7.77 33.93
N GLY A 102 16.92 6.99 34.30
CA GLY A 102 18.02 7.48 35.12
C GLY A 102 19.32 6.74 34.87
N PRO A 103 20.43 7.21 35.45
CA PRO A 103 21.73 6.55 35.34
C PRO A 103 21.61 5.19 36.00
N GLY A 104 21.52 4.14 35.18
CA GLY A 104 21.20 2.78 35.63
C GLY A 104 21.97 2.37 36.87
N ARG A 105 21.33 1.61 37.78
CA ARG A 105 22.09 0.79 38.73
C ARG A 105 23.06 -0.03 37.90
N ASN A 106 24.35 0.00 38.26
CA ASN A 106 25.42 -0.70 37.54
C ASN A 106 24.88 -2.05 37.07
N PRO A 107 24.85 -2.31 35.75
CA PRO A 107 24.29 -3.54 35.23
C PRO A 107 24.95 -4.69 35.99
N LYS A 108 24.12 -5.61 36.53
CA LYS A 108 24.63 -6.82 37.21
C LYS A 108 25.48 -7.70 36.28
N TYR A 109 25.52 -7.37 34.99
CA TYR A 109 26.38 -7.95 33.99
C TYR A 109 27.54 -6.98 33.75
N THR A 110 28.77 -7.46 33.91
CA THR A 110 29.96 -6.77 33.44
C THR A 110 29.81 -6.50 31.95
N ILE A 111 29.60 -5.23 31.59
CA ILE A 111 29.60 -4.81 30.20
C ILE A 111 31.01 -5.06 29.69
N ASN A 112 31.16 -6.06 28.82
CA ASN A 112 32.42 -6.28 28.13
C ASN A 112 32.49 -5.31 26.94
N GLU A 113 33.15 -4.17 27.15
CA GLU A 113 33.31 -3.11 26.15
C GLU A 113 33.90 -3.66 24.83
N THR A 114 34.80 -4.64 24.92
CA THR A 114 35.38 -5.29 23.72
C THR A 114 34.33 -6.05 22.92
N LYS A 115 33.41 -6.76 23.59
CA LYS A 115 32.31 -7.49 22.92
C LYS A 115 31.36 -6.52 22.22
N ILE A 116 31.08 -5.35 22.83
CA ILE A 116 30.26 -4.32 22.21
C ILE A 116 30.93 -3.74 20.96
N ALA A 117 32.22 -3.40 21.04
CA ALA A 117 32.98 -2.89 19.91
C ALA A 117 32.98 -3.88 18.74
N ILE A 118 33.27 -5.16 19.01
CA ILE A 118 33.23 -6.25 18.02
C ILE A 118 31.83 -6.35 17.38
N CYS A 119 30.77 -6.41 18.20
CA CYS A 119 29.40 -6.48 17.68
C CYS A 119 29.02 -5.26 16.83
N SER A 120 29.51 -4.07 17.18
CA SER A 120 29.28 -2.85 16.40
C SER A 120 29.96 -2.93 15.03
N GLU A 121 31.23 -3.34 14.99
CA GLU A 121 31.98 -3.51 13.74
C GLU A 121 31.34 -4.54 12.82
N ILE A 122 30.93 -5.70 13.35
CA ILE A 122 30.26 -6.75 12.56
C ILE A 122 28.93 -6.24 12.02
N ARG A 123 28.18 -5.48 12.81
CA ARG A 123 26.90 -4.90 12.37
C ARG A 123 27.12 -3.91 11.23
N GLU A 124 28.18 -3.10 11.28
CA GLU A 124 28.56 -2.19 10.20
C GLU A 124 29.02 -2.97 8.95
N ARG A 125 29.84 -4.00 9.11
CA ARG A 125 30.27 -4.87 8.00
C ARG A 125 29.08 -5.56 7.32
N ILE A 126 28.13 -6.09 8.09
CA ILE A 126 26.89 -6.67 7.54
C ILE A 126 26.07 -5.61 6.79
N ARG A 127 25.98 -4.38 7.31
CA ARG A 127 25.29 -3.28 6.63
C ARG A 127 25.96 -2.97 5.29
N ASN A 128 27.28 -2.82 5.26
CA ASN A 128 28.03 -2.52 4.04
C ASN A 128 27.90 -3.65 3.00
N MET A 129 28.01 -4.92 3.41
CA MET A 129 27.77 -6.05 2.51
C MET A 129 26.33 -6.07 1.98
N THR A 130 25.35 -5.70 2.80
CA THR A 130 23.95 -5.63 2.36
C THR A 130 23.76 -4.56 1.27
N GLU A 131 24.43 -3.41 1.38
CA GLU A 131 24.39 -2.39 0.32
C GLU A 131 25.14 -2.85 -0.94
N MET A 132 26.33 -3.45 -0.80
CA MET A 132 27.06 -4.01 -1.95
C MET A 132 26.25 -5.07 -2.70
N ILE A 133 25.54 -5.95 -1.98
CA ILE A 133 24.64 -6.96 -2.59
C ILE A 133 23.52 -6.30 -3.41
N LYS A 134 23.06 -5.09 -3.07
CA LYS A 134 22.02 -4.39 -3.85
C LYS A 134 22.57 -3.79 -5.14
N GLU A 135 23.82 -3.35 -5.13
CA GLU A 135 24.46 -2.68 -6.27
C GLU A 135 25.12 -3.67 -7.24
N GLU A 136 25.54 -4.84 -6.73
CA GLU A 136 26.25 -5.84 -7.52
C GLU A 136 25.34 -6.53 -8.53
N LYS A 137 25.73 -6.49 -9.80
CA LYS A 137 24.98 -7.11 -10.91
C LYS A 137 25.43 -8.55 -11.16
N ASN A 138 26.65 -8.91 -10.75
CA ASN A 138 27.19 -10.25 -10.97
C ASN A 138 26.61 -11.28 -9.98
N GLU A 139 25.82 -12.24 -10.49
CA GLU A 139 25.15 -13.27 -9.69
C GLU A 139 26.11 -14.11 -8.84
N THR A 140 27.32 -14.44 -9.34
CA THR A 140 28.27 -15.27 -8.60
C THR A 140 28.86 -14.54 -7.40
N MET A 141 29.24 -13.27 -7.59
CA MET A 141 29.82 -12.43 -6.54
C MET A 141 28.77 -12.10 -5.47
N MET A 142 27.55 -11.85 -5.90
CA MET A 142 26.40 -11.66 -5.01
C MET A 142 26.09 -12.90 -4.16
N GLN A 143 26.10 -14.10 -4.74
CA GLN A 143 25.95 -15.35 -3.98
C GLN A 143 27.06 -15.54 -2.95
N GLU A 144 28.30 -15.22 -3.31
CA GLU A 144 29.45 -15.29 -2.40
C GLU A 144 29.29 -14.31 -1.22
N MET A 145 28.93 -13.06 -1.50
CA MET A 145 28.63 -12.06 -0.46
C MET A 145 27.47 -12.50 0.44
N LEU A 146 26.43 -13.13 -0.12
CA LEU A 146 25.32 -13.66 0.66
C LEU A 146 25.75 -14.78 1.61
N ARG A 147 26.60 -15.72 1.13
CA ARG A 147 27.17 -16.79 1.96
C ARG A 147 28.01 -16.21 3.09
N GLU A 148 28.84 -15.21 2.80
CA GLU A 148 29.66 -14.54 3.81
C GLU A 148 28.80 -13.80 4.85
N LEU A 149 27.71 -13.14 4.43
CA LEU A 149 26.77 -12.47 5.33
C LEU A 149 26.11 -13.47 6.28
N VAL A 150 25.66 -14.63 5.77
CA VAL A 150 25.11 -15.70 6.59
C VAL A 150 26.16 -16.25 7.56
N ARG A 151 27.40 -16.47 7.10
CA ARG A 151 28.51 -16.92 7.93
C ARG A 151 28.79 -15.96 9.09
N LEU A 152 28.95 -14.66 8.81
CA LEU A 152 29.20 -13.65 9.85
C LEU A 152 28.07 -13.58 10.88
N ARG A 153 26.81 -13.70 10.44
CA ARG A 153 25.65 -13.69 11.35
C ARG A 153 25.63 -14.92 12.26
N GLU A 154 26.00 -16.09 11.76
CA GLU A 154 26.04 -17.32 12.55
C GLU A 154 27.22 -17.34 13.54
N GLU A 155 28.42 -16.95 13.08
CA GLU A 155 29.62 -16.82 13.92
C GLU A 155 29.41 -15.86 15.08
N HIS A 156 28.60 -14.80 14.87
CA HIS A 156 28.37 -13.74 15.84
C HIS A 156 26.92 -13.64 16.30
N LYS A 157 26.23 -14.78 16.42
CA LYS A 157 24.83 -14.84 16.87
C LYS A 157 24.53 -14.11 18.18
N ASP A 158 25.52 -14.03 19.08
CA ASP A 158 25.43 -13.31 20.35
C ASP A 158 25.22 -11.80 20.20
N CYS A 159 25.64 -11.23 19.06
CA CYS A 159 25.47 -9.82 18.73
C CYS A 159 24.06 -9.48 18.22
N PHE A 160 23.24 -10.50 17.91
CA PHE A 160 21.91 -10.37 17.33
C PHE A 160 20.88 -11.07 18.23
N PRO A 161 20.41 -10.41 19.31
CA PRO A 161 19.40 -11.00 20.18
C PRO A 161 18.17 -11.42 19.35
N ARG A 162 17.85 -12.71 19.41
CA ARG A 162 16.78 -13.37 18.64
C ARG A 162 15.38 -12.85 19.00
N PRO A 163 14.37 -13.04 18.11
CA PRO A 163 14.39 -13.94 16.96
C PRO A 163 14.35 -13.17 15.64
N VAL A 164 15.53 -12.86 15.10
CA VAL A 164 15.62 -12.65 13.66
C VAL A 164 15.60 -14.05 13.06
N ASN A 165 14.41 -14.57 12.72
CA ASN A 165 14.33 -15.75 11.88
C ASN A 165 15.14 -15.43 10.62
N PRO A 166 16.26 -16.12 10.35
CA PRO A 166 17.07 -15.83 9.19
C PRO A 166 16.14 -15.94 7.98
N VAL A 167 16.02 -14.86 7.21
CA VAL A 167 15.30 -14.91 5.94
C VAL A 167 15.99 -16.01 5.13
N PRO A 168 15.27 -17.07 4.72
CA PRO A 168 15.89 -18.15 3.97
C PRO A 168 16.64 -17.58 2.77
N ILE A 169 17.85 -18.08 2.50
CA ILE A 169 18.68 -17.64 1.35
C ILE A 169 17.86 -17.64 0.06
N ILE A 170 17.02 -18.66 -0.11
CA ILE A 170 16.07 -18.82 -1.24
C ILE A 170 15.15 -17.60 -1.39
N ALA A 171 14.65 -17.03 -0.29
CA ALA A 171 13.82 -15.83 -0.32
C ALA A 171 14.62 -14.59 -0.74
N ILE A 172 15.90 -14.51 -0.39
CA ILE A 172 16.77 -13.40 -0.81
C ILE A 172 17.09 -13.52 -2.31
N GLU A 173 17.51 -14.70 -2.77
CA GLU A 173 17.76 -14.97 -4.20
C GLU A 173 16.52 -14.66 -5.06
N SER A 174 15.32 -15.06 -4.62
CA SER A 174 14.08 -14.77 -5.33
C SER A 174 13.81 -13.26 -5.44
N LYS A 175 14.14 -12.47 -4.42
CA LYS A 175 13.98 -11.02 -4.44
C LYS A 175 14.95 -10.36 -5.40
N ILE A 176 16.18 -10.86 -5.47
CA ILE A 176 17.20 -10.31 -6.36
C ILE A 176 16.87 -10.65 -7.81
N LYS A 177 16.50 -11.90 -8.12
CA LYS A 177 16.05 -12.28 -9.46
C LYS A 177 14.85 -11.45 -9.93
N LYS A 178 13.91 -11.15 -9.02
CA LYS A 178 12.80 -10.23 -9.29
C LYS A 178 13.24 -8.80 -9.57
N ALA A 179 14.25 -8.30 -8.85
CA ALA A 179 14.80 -6.97 -9.07
C ALA A 179 15.55 -6.87 -10.41
N GLN A 180 16.43 -7.85 -10.69
CA GLN A 180 17.14 -7.93 -11.97
C GLN A 180 16.19 -8.02 -13.16
N ALA A 181 15.18 -8.89 -13.09
CA ALA A 181 14.17 -8.99 -14.14
C ALA A 181 13.41 -7.68 -14.36
N LEU A 182 13.15 -6.91 -13.29
CA LEU A 182 12.51 -5.60 -13.38
C LEU A 182 13.41 -4.58 -14.06
N ASP A 183 14.70 -4.54 -13.71
CA ASP A 183 15.66 -3.62 -14.33
C ASP A 183 15.85 -3.93 -15.82
N GLU A 184 16.00 -5.21 -16.17
CA GLU A 184 16.06 -5.68 -17.57
C GLU A 184 14.82 -5.24 -18.35
N PHE A 185 13.63 -5.43 -17.79
CA PHE A 185 12.37 -5.01 -18.40
C PHE A 185 12.30 -3.49 -18.61
N LEU A 186 12.74 -2.69 -17.63
CA LEU A 186 12.75 -1.24 -17.74
C LEU A 186 13.72 -0.75 -18.83
N ASP A 187 14.88 -1.40 -18.95
CA ASP A 187 15.86 -1.11 -20.00
C ASP A 187 15.31 -1.49 -21.39
N GLU A 188 14.70 -2.67 -21.54
CA GLU A 188 14.04 -3.09 -22.79
C GLU A 188 12.92 -2.12 -23.20
N MET A 189 12.10 -1.68 -22.25
CA MET A 189 11.04 -0.69 -22.48
C MET A 189 11.59 0.68 -22.87
N LYS A 190 12.70 1.10 -22.26
CA LYS A 190 13.39 2.34 -22.63
C LYS A 190 13.94 2.26 -24.06
N ASN A 191 14.61 1.16 -24.40
CA ASN A 191 15.13 0.91 -25.74
C ASN A 191 14.01 0.91 -26.78
N LEU A 192 12.88 0.26 -26.48
CA LEU A 192 11.71 0.25 -27.36
C LEU A 192 11.13 1.66 -27.57
N ARG A 193 11.10 2.49 -26.52
CA ARG A 193 10.66 3.90 -26.61
C ARG A 193 11.63 4.73 -27.48
N GLU A 194 12.94 4.54 -27.32
CA GLU A 194 13.95 5.21 -28.13
C GLU A 194 13.88 4.78 -29.60
N GLU A 195 13.68 3.49 -29.89
CA GLU A 195 13.45 2.98 -31.26
C GLU A 195 12.25 3.68 -31.92
N MET A 196 11.12 3.78 -31.21
CA MET A 196 9.94 4.49 -31.70
C MET A 196 10.23 5.97 -31.98
N LEU A 197 10.92 6.67 -31.06
CA LEU A 197 11.27 8.08 -31.26
C LEU A 197 12.21 8.28 -32.45
N ASN A 198 13.18 7.39 -32.65
CA ASN A 198 14.08 7.43 -33.80
C ASN A 198 13.32 7.18 -35.11
N ASN A 199 12.38 6.24 -35.13
CA ASN A 199 11.53 5.98 -36.30
C ASN A 199 10.64 7.18 -36.64
N ILE A 200 10.12 7.90 -35.64
CA ILE A 200 9.29 9.09 -35.84
C ILE A 200 10.12 10.31 -36.28
N THR A 201 11.31 10.51 -35.71
CA THR A 201 12.14 11.70 -35.96
C THR A 201 12.96 11.62 -37.24
N SER A 202 13.36 10.42 -37.66
CA SER A 202 14.19 10.23 -38.86
C SER A 202 13.42 10.35 -40.17
N GLN A 203 12.09 10.31 -40.14
CA GLN A 203 11.25 10.27 -41.34
C GLN A 203 10.15 11.33 -41.26
N ASN A 204 9.92 12.07 -42.36
CA ASN A 204 8.72 12.90 -42.52
C ASN A 204 7.50 12.01 -42.76
N LEU A 205 7.10 11.26 -41.73
CA LEU A 205 6.04 10.26 -41.81
C LEU A 205 4.70 10.90 -42.16
N THR A 206 3.98 10.30 -43.09
CA THR A 206 2.57 10.59 -43.30
C THR A 206 1.75 10.07 -42.10
N GLY A 207 0.53 10.59 -41.91
CA GLY A 207 -0.33 10.16 -40.80
C GLY A 207 -0.63 8.65 -40.80
N ARG A 208 -0.62 7.97 -41.96
CA ARG A 208 -0.82 6.52 -42.07
C ARG A 208 0.41 5.74 -41.57
N GLU A 209 1.61 6.17 -41.94
CA GLU A 209 2.85 5.52 -41.51
C GLU A 209 3.06 5.72 -40.02
N LEU A 210 2.77 6.92 -39.49
CA LEU A 210 2.80 7.17 -38.05
C LEU A 210 1.85 6.25 -37.28
N ALA A 211 0.63 6.05 -37.77
CA ALA A 211 -0.32 5.13 -37.15
C ALA A 211 0.18 3.67 -37.15
N GLN A 212 0.91 3.27 -38.19
CA GLN A 212 1.53 1.94 -38.28
C GLN A 212 2.68 1.78 -37.28
N VAL A 213 3.56 2.78 -37.16
CA VAL A 213 4.67 2.78 -36.18
C VAL A 213 4.13 2.71 -34.75
N VAL A 214 3.09 3.50 -34.43
CA VAL A 214 2.46 3.46 -33.09
C VAL A 214 1.80 2.10 -32.82
N LYS A 215 1.17 1.49 -33.83
CA LYS A 215 0.59 0.16 -33.70
C LYS A 215 1.67 -0.89 -33.41
N GLU A 216 2.77 -0.89 -34.18
CA GLU A 216 3.89 -1.82 -33.98
C GLU A 216 4.51 -1.66 -32.58
N TYR A 217 4.75 -0.42 -32.15
CA TYR A 217 5.23 -0.12 -30.80
C TYR A 217 4.30 -0.69 -29.72
N ASN A 218 2.99 -0.49 -29.85
CA ASN A 218 2.02 -0.99 -28.88
C ASN A 218 1.99 -2.53 -28.81
N GLU A 219 2.15 -3.22 -29.93
CA GLU A 219 2.22 -4.69 -29.95
C GLU A 219 3.53 -5.20 -29.31
N LYS A 220 4.69 -4.65 -29.68
CA LYS A 220 5.98 -4.97 -29.03
C LYS A 220 5.95 -4.70 -27.53
N ARG A 221 5.33 -3.58 -27.12
CA ARG A 221 5.13 -3.22 -25.70
C ARG A 221 4.32 -4.29 -24.96
N LYS A 222 3.24 -4.78 -25.56
CA LYS A 222 2.41 -5.83 -24.96
C LYS A 222 3.17 -7.13 -24.81
N GLU A 223 3.96 -7.52 -25.82
CA GLU A 223 4.79 -8.71 -25.77
C GLU A 223 5.81 -8.64 -24.63
N LEU A 224 6.53 -7.52 -24.48
CA LEU A 224 7.49 -7.32 -23.38
C LEU A 224 6.81 -7.41 -22.00
N VAL A 225 5.66 -6.75 -21.82
CA VAL A 225 4.91 -6.81 -20.56
C VAL A 225 4.48 -8.24 -20.25
N LYS A 226 4.01 -8.98 -21.26
CA LYS A 226 3.58 -10.36 -21.11
C LYS A 226 4.73 -11.28 -20.71
N GLU A 227 5.87 -11.18 -21.39
CA GLU A 227 7.07 -11.94 -21.04
C GLU A 227 7.54 -11.64 -19.62
N PHE A 228 7.59 -10.36 -19.27
CA PHE A 228 7.99 -9.93 -17.94
C PHE A 228 7.07 -10.49 -16.85
N VAL A 229 5.76 -10.36 -17.03
CA VAL A 229 4.76 -10.89 -16.08
C VAL A 229 4.87 -12.40 -15.93
N GLN A 230 5.16 -13.13 -17.01
CA GLN A 230 5.38 -14.58 -16.96
C GLN A 230 6.61 -14.97 -16.13
N ARG A 231 7.66 -14.13 -16.08
CA ARG A 231 8.87 -14.40 -15.29
C ARG A 231 8.65 -14.15 -13.80
N ILE A 232 8.07 -13.01 -13.42
CA ILE A 232 8.07 -12.57 -12.00
C ILE A 232 6.86 -13.01 -11.19
N HIS A 233 5.75 -13.36 -11.83
CA HIS A 233 4.49 -13.80 -11.21
C HIS A 233 3.85 -12.79 -10.22
N GLU A 234 4.41 -11.60 -10.07
CA GLU A 234 4.00 -10.56 -9.12
C GLU A 234 3.99 -9.20 -9.82
N ILE A 235 2.93 -8.40 -9.73
CA ILE A 235 2.89 -7.07 -10.35
C ILE A 235 2.95 -6.03 -9.23
N ASN A 236 3.96 -5.16 -9.26
CA ASN A 236 4.01 -4.00 -8.38
C ASN A 236 3.63 -2.74 -9.16
N MET A 237 2.42 -2.22 -8.90
CA MET A 237 1.86 -1.09 -9.65
C MET A 237 2.65 0.21 -9.46
N GLU A 238 3.38 0.36 -8.36
CA GLU A 238 4.18 1.57 -8.07
C GLU A 238 5.47 1.61 -8.89
N ARG A 239 6.04 0.44 -9.20
CA ARG A 239 7.28 0.33 -9.96
C ARG A 239 7.07 0.23 -11.48
N MET A 240 5.83 -0.01 -11.90
CA MET A 240 5.49 -0.29 -13.29
C MET A 240 4.58 0.81 -13.84
N GLU A 241 5.15 1.96 -14.17
CA GLU A 241 4.41 3.13 -14.68
C GLU A 241 3.59 2.84 -15.96
N GLU A 242 4.03 1.84 -16.74
CA GLU A 242 3.40 1.46 -18.00
C GLU A 242 2.13 0.60 -17.80
N ILE A 243 1.96 -0.03 -16.62
CA ILE A 243 0.75 -0.76 -16.25
C ILE A 243 -0.17 0.17 -15.45
N LYS A 244 -0.97 0.96 -16.17
CA LYS A 244 -1.88 1.94 -15.53
C LYS A 244 -3.13 1.32 -14.91
N GLU A 245 -3.59 0.21 -15.47
CA GLU A 245 -4.88 -0.40 -15.12
C GLU A 245 -4.81 -1.93 -15.24
N VAL A 246 -5.23 -2.64 -14.19
CA VAL A 246 -5.40 -4.10 -14.20
C VAL A 246 -6.73 -4.49 -13.56
N VAL A 247 -7.39 -5.49 -14.13
CA VAL A 247 -8.62 -6.06 -13.56
C VAL A 247 -8.29 -7.43 -12.97
N VAL A 248 -8.44 -7.55 -11.66
CA VAL A 248 -8.16 -8.73 -10.87
C VAL A 248 -9.46 -9.48 -10.60
N ALA A 249 -9.54 -10.69 -11.12
CA ALA A 249 -10.62 -11.63 -10.85
C ALA A 249 -9.99 -13.01 -10.58
N ARG A 250 -10.59 -14.07 -11.14
CA ARG A 250 -9.96 -15.41 -11.17
C ARG A 250 -8.59 -15.41 -11.85
N HIS A 251 -8.46 -14.58 -12.88
CA HIS A 251 -7.20 -14.28 -13.55
C HIS A 251 -7.04 -12.76 -13.61
N VAL A 252 -5.81 -12.30 -13.79
CA VAL A 252 -5.53 -10.88 -13.97
C VAL A 252 -5.70 -10.55 -15.44
N LYS A 253 -6.47 -9.50 -15.74
CA LYS A 253 -6.61 -8.93 -17.07
C LYS A 253 -5.87 -7.61 -17.13
N TRP A 254 -5.10 -7.44 -18.20
CA TRP A 254 -4.42 -6.18 -18.51
C TRP A 254 -4.77 -5.83 -19.95
N GLU A 255 -5.37 -4.65 -20.15
CA GLU A 255 -5.99 -4.28 -21.42
C GLU A 255 -6.97 -5.39 -21.90
N ASN A 256 -6.71 -6.01 -23.05
CA ASN A 256 -7.51 -7.10 -23.60
C ASN A 256 -6.88 -8.49 -23.39
N GLU A 257 -5.78 -8.58 -22.64
CA GLU A 257 -5.05 -9.83 -22.40
C GLU A 257 -5.30 -10.40 -21.01
N THR A 258 -5.30 -11.73 -20.94
CA THR A 258 -5.38 -12.48 -19.68
C THR A 258 -4.01 -12.98 -19.27
N LEU A 259 -3.56 -12.55 -18.10
CA LEU A 259 -2.28 -12.90 -17.49
C LEU A 259 -2.51 -14.05 -16.48
N PHE A 260 -2.23 -15.28 -16.92
CA PHE A 260 -2.51 -16.49 -16.11
C PHE A 260 -1.50 -16.73 -14.98
N ASN A 261 -0.27 -16.23 -15.12
CA ASN A 261 0.83 -16.52 -14.18
C ASN A 261 0.94 -15.50 -13.04
N VAL A 262 0.05 -14.51 -12.97
CA VAL A 262 0.08 -13.52 -11.89
C VAL A 262 -0.51 -14.14 -10.63
N THR A 263 0.29 -14.21 -9.58
CA THR A 263 -0.10 -14.75 -8.27
C THR A 263 -0.36 -13.65 -7.25
N ARG A 264 0.21 -12.46 -7.47
CA ARG A 264 0.14 -11.35 -6.52
C ARG A 264 0.23 -10.00 -7.21
N ILE A 265 -0.56 -9.04 -6.76
CA ILE A 265 -0.50 -7.64 -7.16
C ILE A 265 -0.28 -6.81 -5.90
N VAL A 266 0.72 -5.95 -5.91
CA VAL A 266 1.02 -5.03 -4.82
C VAL A 266 0.70 -3.61 -5.28
N VAL A 267 -0.14 -2.92 -4.52
CA VAL A 267 -0.56 -1.54 -4.78
C VAL A 267 -0.52 -0.73 -3.50
N THR A 268 -0.08 0.52 -3.59
CA THR A 268 0.04 1.42 -2.43
C THR A 268 -1.18 2.35 -2.38
N VAL A 269 -2.14 2.07 -1.50
CA VAL A 269 -3.35 2.90 -1.33
C VAL A 269 -3.28 3.64 0.00
N ASN A 270 -3.40 4.97 -0.01
CA ASN A 270 -3.30 5.81 1.19
C ASN A 270 -2.01 5.56 2.00
N GLY A 271 -0.88 5.35 1.32
CA GLY A 271 0.42 5.09 1.95
C GLY A 271 0.55 3.70 2.59
N LYS A 272 -0.37 2.77 2.34
CA LYS A 272 -0.30 1.39 2.80
C LYS A 272 -0.20 0.43 1.62
N ASN A 273 0.71 -0.53 1.73
CA ASN A 273 0.87 -1.59 0.73
C ASN A 273 -0.26 -2.60 0.90
N ILE A 274 -1.10 -2.71 -0.11
CA ILE A 274 -2.17 -3.68 -0.23
C ILE A 274 -1.70 -4.77 -1.17
N THR A 275 -1.82 -6.01 -0.72
CA THR A 275 -1.54 -7.20 -1.54
C THR A 275 -2.87 -7.78 -2.01
N ILE A 276 -3.03 -7.96 -3.32
CA ILE A 276 -4.21 -8.52 -3.96
C ILE A 276 -3.80 -9.80 -4.68
N GLU A 277 -4.42 -10.93 -4.31
CA GLU A 277 -4.12 -12.24 -4.89
C GLU A 277 -5.34 -12.73 -5.70
N PRO A 278 -5.20 -13.02 -7.00
CA PRO A 278 -6.28 -13.54 -7.83
C PRO A 278 -6.65 -14.97 -7.41
N GLY A 279 -7.90 -15.36 -7.69
CA GLY A 279 -8.43 -16.68 -7.34
C GLY A 279 -9.94 -16.73 -7.52
N ASP A 280 -10.57 -17.84 -7.14
CA ASP A 280 -12.04 -17.96 -7.23
C ASP A 280 -12.75 -16.86 -6.42
N ASN A 281 -12.13 -16.41 -5.32
CA ASN A 281 -12.38 -15.12 -4.69
C ASN A 281 -11.06 -14.36 -4.62
N VAL A 282 -11.08 -13.09 -4.96
CA VAL A 282 -9.88 -12.24 -4.92
C VAL A 282 -9.54 -11.95 -3.46
N THR A 283 -8.31 -12.22 -3.03
CA THR A 283 -7.91 -12.04 -1.63
C THR A 283 -7.16 -10.72 -1.47
N ILE A 284 -7.66 -9.83 -0.61
CA ILE A 284 -7.04 -8.54 -0.29
C ILE A 284 -6.40 -8.65 1.10
N SER A 285 -5.10 -8.38 1.19
CA SER A 285 -4.34 -8.43 2.44
C SER A 285 -3.69 -7.09 2.75
N VAL A 286 -3.99 -6.51 3.91
CA VAL A 286 -3.39 -5.27 4.42
C VAL A 286 -3.27 -5.31 5.94
N GLY A 287 -2.10 -4.98 6.50
CA GLY A 287 -1.91 -4.89 7.95
C GLY A 287 -2.27 -6.17 8.72
N GLY A 288 -2.09 -7.35 8.10
CA GLY A 288 -2.47 -8.64 8.68
C GLY A 288 -3.99 -8.93 8.68
N VAL A 289 -4.80 -8.09 8.03
CA VAL A 289 -6.22 -8.35 7.78
C VAL A 289 -6.36 -8.91 6.37
N VAL A 290 -7.06 -10.04 6.27
CA VAL A 290 -7.33 -10.74 5.01
C VAL A 290 -8.82 -10.64 4.70
N VAL A 291 -9.15 -10.20 3.50
CA VAL A 291 -10.53 -10.05 3.00
C VAL A 291 -10.71 -10.84 1.73
N LYS A 292 -11.79 -11.63 1.66
CA LYS A 292 -12.17 -12.33 0.43
C LYS A 292 -13.18 -11.49 -0.34
N SER A 293 -12.79 -11.02 -1.52
CA SER A 293 -13.66 -10.31 -2.45
C SER A 293 -14.31 -11.28 -3.42
N ILE A 294 -15.64 -11.28 -3.42
CA ILE A 294 -16.45 -12.05 -4.38
C ILE A 294 -16.58 -11.28 -5.71
N ILE A 295 -16.37 -9.96 -5.67
CA ILE A 295 -16.40 -9.10 -6.85
C ILE A 295 -15.02 -8.95 -7.49
N PRO A 296 -14.96 -8.78 -8.82
CA PRO A 296 -13.74 -8.42 -9.52
C PRO A 296 -13.29 -7.00 -9.12
N LEU A 297 -11.98 -6.82 -8.97
CA LEU A 297 -11.38 -5.55 -8.58
C LEU A 297 -10.63 -4.96 -9.76
N LYS A 298 -10.78 -3.67 -9.99
CA LYS A 298 -10.00 -2.91 -10.96
C LYS A 298 -9.01 -2.03 -10.19
N VAL A 299 -7.73 -2.18 -10.46
CA VAL A 299 -6.68 -1.36 -9.85
C VAL A 299 -6.21 -0.36 -10.90
N LYS A 300 -6.36 0.93 -10.61
CA LYS A 300 -6.02 2.01 -11.54
C LYS A 300 -5.34 3.14 -10.80
N ASN A 301 -4.16 3.60 -11.24
CA ASN A 301 -3.47 4.75 -10.62
C ASN A 301 -3.41 4.68 -9.08
N ASN A 302 -3.05 3.53 -8.52
CA ASN A 302 -3.01 3.30 -7.07
C ASN A 302 -4.37 3.43 -6.33
N THR A 303 -5.50 3.38 -7.03
CA THR A 303 -6.83 3.22 -6.45
C THR A 303 -7.37 1.83 -6.76
N ILE A 304 -8.25 1.33 -5.89
CA ILE A 304 -8.98 0.08 -6.09
C ILE A 304 -10.44 0.44 -6.35
N GLU A 305 -11.02 -0.11 -7.39
CA GLU A 305 -12.39 0.10 -7.83
C GLU A 305 -13.09 -1.25 -7.99
N ASP A 306 -14.41 -1.28 -7.85
CA ASP A 306 -15.22 -2.40 -8.33
C ASP A 306 -15.18 -2.40 -9.87
N ALA A 307 -14.76 -3.51 -10.49
CA ALA A 307 -14.56 -3.56 -11.93
C ALA A 307 -15.87 -3.40 -12.74
N ASP A 308 -17.03 -3.76 -12.19
CA ASP A 308 -18.30 -3.65 -12.92
C ASP A 308 -18.96 -2.28 -12.71
N THR A 309 -18.85 -1.71 -11.50
CA THR A 309 -19.53 -0.44 -11.15
C THR A 309 -18.62 0.78 -11.21
N ASN A 310 -17.30 0.59 -11.34
CA ASN A 310 -16.26 1.62 -11.23
C ASN A 310 -16.32 2.44 -9.92
N GLN A 311 -16.96 1.91 -8.88
CA GLN A 311 -16.98 2.59 -7.58
C GLN A 311 -15.66 2.38 -6.85
N THR A 312 -15.04 3.49 -6.44
CA THR A 312 -13.79 3.47 -5.70
C THR A 312 -13.99 2.92 -4.27
N ILE A 313 -13.11 2.00 -3.89
CA ILE A 313 -12.96 1.45 -2.55
C ILE A 313 -11.91 2.30 -1.83
N ARG A 314 -12.35 3.26 -1.02
CA ARG A 314 -11.44 4.19 -0.31
C ARG A 314 -11.05 3.67 1.07
N GLU A 315 -11.90 2.89 1.70
CA GLU A 315 -11.64 2.35 3.03
C GLU A 315 -10.92 1.01 2.93
N THR A 316 -9.75 0.96 3.55
CA THR A 316 -8.91 -0.23 3.59
C THR A 316 -9.36 -1.18 4.72
N PRO A 317 -9.20 -2.51 4.57
CA PRO A 317 -9.63 -3.49 5.56
C PRO A 317 -9.13 -3.26 7.00
N ASP A 318 -7.92 -2.73 7.16
CA ASP A 318 -7.34 -2.40 8.47
C ASP A 318 -8.04 -1.21 9.15
N ARG A 319 -8.49 -0.20 8.37
CA ARG A 319 -9.30 0.92 8.90
C ARG A 319 -10.69 0.44 9.32
N ILE A 320 -11.27 -0.49 8.58
CA ILE A 320 -12.54 -1.13 8.97
C ILE A 320 -12.36 -1.97 10.24
N LYS A 321 -11.28 -2.74 10.34
CA LYS A 321 -10.95 -3.49 11.56
C LYS A 321 -10.82 -2.58 12.78
N ALA A 322 -10.19 -1.41 12.65
CA ALA A 322 -10.04 -0.47 13.76
C ALA A 322 -11.38 0.10 14.27
N LYS A 323 -12.44 0.14 13.43
CA LYS A 323 -13.78 0.59 13.81
C LYS A 323 -14.58 -0.47 14.58
N ILE A 324 -14.21 -1.75 14.46
CA ILE A 324 -14.92 -2.87 15.09
C ILE A 324 -14.15 -3.30 16.35
N ARG A 325 -14.80 -3.20 17.51
CA ARG A 325 -14.19 -3.58 18.80
C ARG A 325 -14.19 -5.09 19.03
N GLU A 326 -15.15 -5.80 18.41
CA GLU A 326 -15.28 -7.24 18.52
C GLU A 326 -14.20 -8.02 17.78
N GLN A 327 -13.99 -9.29 18.15
CA GLN A 327 -13.05 -10.16 17.47
C GLN A 327 -13.59 -10.55 16.09
N ILE A 328 -12.95 -10.07 15.03
CA ILE A 328 -13.32 -10.40 13.64
C ILE A 328 -12.96 -11.87 13.36
N ARG A 329 -13.93 -12.64 12.86
CA ARG A 329 -13.75 -14.02 12.40
C ARG A 329 -13.51 -14.09 10.89
N GLU A 330 -14.32 -13.36 10.12
CA GLU A 330 -14.22 -13.34 8.66
C GLU A 330 -14.61 -11.95 8.15
N MET A 331 -13.98 -11.52 7.06
CA MET A 331 -14.33 -10.30 6.33
C MET A 331 -14.43 -10.63 4.84
N LYS A 332 -15.56 -10.27 4.23
CA LYS A 332 -15.81 -10.41 2.79
C LYS A 332 -16.09 -9.06 2.18
N LEU A 333 -15.78 -8.93 0.89
CA LEU A 333 -16.18 -7.77 0.07
C LEU A 333 -17.18 -8.24 -0.97
N GLU A 334 -18.40 -7.70 -0.88
CA GLU A 334 -19.54 -8.08 -1.70
C GLU A 334 -20.19 -6.84 -2.30
N ARG A 335 -20.97 -7.02 -3.37
CA ARG A 335 -21.78 -5.95 -3.94
C ARG A 335 -23.21 -6.06 -3.41
N LYS A 336 -23.70 -4.99 -2.77
CA LYS A 336 -25.11 -4.86 -2.38
C LYS A 336 -25.74 -3.71 -3.16
N GLY A 337 -26.59 -4.06 -4.14
CA GLY A 337 -27.06 -3.11 -5.14
C GLY A 337 -25.91 -2.67 -6.05
N ASN A 338 -25.61 -1.37 -6.09
CA ASN A 338 -24.49 -0.82 -6.86
C ASN A 338 -23.30 -0.40 -5.98
N LYS A 339 -23.28 -0.75 -4.69
CA LYS A 339 -22.22 -0.32 -3.77
C LYS A 339 -21.34 -1.50 -3.32
N PRO A 340 -20.00 -1.33 -3.27
CA PRO A 340 -19.12 -2.30 -2.64
C PRO A 340 -19.26 -2.19 -1.11
N VAL A 341 -19.54 -3.31 -0.45
CA VAL A 341 -19.83 -3.40 0.98
C VAL A 341 -18.96 -4.50 1.61
N TYR A 342 -18.26 -4.15 2.68
CA TYR A 342 -17.61 -5.11 3.55
C TYR A 342 -18.64 -5.79 4.44
N VAL A 343 -18.74 -7.12 4.34
CA VAL A 343 -19.53 -7.97 5.22
C VAL A 343 -18.58 -8.58 6.24
N VAL A 344 -18.66 -8.12 7.48
CA VAL A 344 -17.75 -8.53 8.56
C VAL A 344 -18.50 -9.39 9.57
N SER A 345 -18.06 -10.63 9.73
CA SER A 345 -18.55 -11.52 10.80
C SER A 345 -17.60 -11.44 12.00
N ALA A 346 -18.13 -10.96 13.13
CA ALA A 346 -17.38 -10.79 14.36
C ALA A 346 -18.05 -11.55 15.53
N ALA A 347 -17.27 -11.83 16.57
CA ALA A 347 -17.75 -12.42 17.81
C ALA A 347 -17.59 -11.45 18.97
N LYS A 348 -18.71 -11.16 19.63
CA LYS A 348 -18.74 -10.43 20.89
C LYS A 348 -18.77 -11.44 22.04
N GLN A 349 -17.75 -11.39 22.90
CA GLN A 349 -17.75 -12.16 24.14
C GLN A 349 -18.63 -11.44 25.18
N GLY A 350 -19.41 -12.19 25.95
CA GLY A 350 -20.22 -11.65 27.05
C GLY A 350 -20.82 -12.77 27.89
N ARG A 351 -21.69 -12.41 28.83
CA ARG A 351 -22.38 -13.35 29.72
C ARG A 351 -23.90 -13.20 29.59
N LEU A 352 -24.57 -14.27 29.21
CA LEU A 352 -26.04 -14.34 29.17
C LEU A 352 -26.57 -14.23 30.60
N LEU A 353 -27.43 -13.24 30.84
CA LEU A 353 -27.98 -12.92 32.16
C LEU A 353 -26.89 -12.73 33.24
N GLY A 354 -25.67 -12.34 32.85
CA GLY A 354 -24.54 -12.11 33.75
C GLY A 354 -23.81 -13.36 34.26
N VAL A 355 -24.33 -14.58 33.99
CA VAL A 355 -23.79 -15.82 34.57
C VAL A 355 -23.09 -16.70 33.53
N ILE A 356 -23.72 -16.92 32.37
CA ILE A 356 -23.26 -17.94 31.42
C ILE A 356 -22.41 -17.31 30.32
N PRO A 357 -21.10 -17.60 30.20
CA PRO A 357 -20.25 -17.03 29.16
C PRO A 357 -20.69 -17.54 27.78
N ILE A 358 -20.90 -16.61 26.84
CA ILE A 358 -21.32 -16.92 25.48
C ILE A 358 -20.60 -16.03 24.46
N ASN A 359 -20.52 -16.50 23.22
CA ASN A 359 -20.00 -15.76 22.08
C ASN A 359 -21.15 -15.42 21.13
N VAL A 360 -21.51 -14.14 21.06
CA VAL A 360 -22.57 -13.67 20.15
C VAL A 360 -21.97 -13.37 18.79
N SER A 361 -22.51 -13.98 17.74
CA SER A 361 -22.15 -13.62 16.36
C SER A 361 -22.82 -12.30 15.99
N VAL A 362 -22.03 -11.34 15.52
CA VAL A 362 -22.50 -10.03 15.04
C VAL A 362 -22.01 -9.86 13.61
N ASN A 363 -22.91 -9.55 12.69
CA ASN A 363 -22.53 -9.26 11.31
C ASN A 363 -22.68 -7.77 11.03
N TYR A 364 -21.63 -7.15 10.53
CA TYR A 364 -21.60 -5.75 10.14
C TYR A 364 -21.59 -5.64 8.63
N GLU A 365 -22.36 -4.69 8.10
CA GLU A 365 -22.33 -4.30 6.70
C GLU A 365 -21.80 -2.87 6.64
N ILE A 366 -20.60 -2.70 6.12
CA ILE A 366 -19.90 -1.41 6.13
C ILE A 366 -19.55 -1.04 4.69
N SER A 367 -19.94 0.15 4.26
CA SER A 367 -19.65 0.66 2.92
C SER A 367 -18.14 0.77 2.69
N ALA A 368 -17.64 0.23 1.58
CA ALA A 368 -16.22 0.26 1.25
C ALA A 368 -15.75 1.62 0.71
N THR A 369 -16.68 2.51 0.36
CA THR A 369 -16.40 3.83 -0.23
C THR A 369 -16.16 4.92 0.83
N ASP A 370 -16.89 4.91 1.94
CA ASP A 370 -16.85 5.93 2.99
C ASP A 370 -16.71 5.33 4.41
N GLY A 371 -16.92 4.02 4.55
CA GLY A 371 -16.74 3.31 5.81
C GLY A 371 -17.88 3.54 6.78
N SER A 372 -19.04 3.97 6.29
CA SER A 372 -20.27 4.08 7.07
C SER A 372 -20.90 2.69 7.28
N THR A 373 -21.44 2.47 8.48
CA THR A 373 -22.13 1.22 8.82
C THR A 373 -23.55 1.28 8.25
N ILE A 374 -23.84 0.42 7.27
CA ILE A 374 -25.14 0.32 6.60
C ILE A 374 -26.11 -0.48 7.47
N ALA A 375 -25.68 -1.63 7.97
CA ALA A 375 -26.52 -2.51 8.77
C ALA A 375 -25.69 -3.25 9.83
N ILE A 376 -26.35 -3.56 10.95
CA ILE A 376 -25.78 -4.35 12.04
C ILE A 376 -26.77 -5.48 12.35
N ASN A 377 -26.45 -6.69 11.93
CA ASN A 377 -27.29 -7.86 12.16
C ASN A 377 -26.85 -8.56 13.43
N ARG A 378 -27.70 -8.49 14.45
CA ARG A 378 -27.50 -9.14 15.77
C ARG A 378 -28.69 -10.05 16.06
N PRO A 379 -28.48 -11.17 16.75
CA PRO A 379 -29.59 -11.95 17.29
C PRO A 379 -30.46 -11.08 18.21
N TRP A 380 -31.78 -11.25 18.12
CA TRP A 380 -32.73 -10.45 18.90
C TRP A 380 -32.50 -10.59 20.40
N TRP A 381 -31.99 -11.72 20.89
CA TRP A 381 -31.69 -11.95 22.30
C TRP A 381 -30.36 -11.33 22.78
N SER A 382 -29.61 -10.66 21.90
CA SER A 382 -28.30 -10.08 22.25
C SER A 382 -28.35 -9.01 23.36
N PHE A 383 -29.52 -8.42 23.62
CA PHE A 383 -29.72 -7.49 24.74
C PHE A 383 -29.64 -8.18 26.12
N LEU A 384 -29.81 -9.51 26.18
CA LEU A 384 -29.68 -10.30 27.41
C LEU A 384 -28.22 -10.61 27.78
N VAL A 385 -27.28 -10.18 26.93
CA VAL A 385 -25.85 -10.50 27.06
C VAL A 385 -25.13 -9.28 27.61
N PHE A 386 -24.72 -9.38 28.86
CA PHE A 386 -23.96 -8.34 29.55
C PHE A 386 -22.46 -8.57 29.32
N GLY A 387 -21.76 -7.53 28.90
CA GLY A 387 -20.35 -7.58 28.47
C GLY A 387 -19.43 -6.87 29.44
#